data_AF-A0A2S6IGS3-F1
#
_entry.id   AF-A0A2S6IGS3-F1
#
_cell.length_a   1.000
_cell.length_b   1.000
_cell.length_c   1.000
_cell.angle_alpha   90.00
_cell.angle_beta   90.00
_cell.angle_gamma   90.00
#
_symmetry.space_group_name_H-M   'P 1'
#
loop_
_entity.id
_entity.type
_entity.pdbx_description
1 polymer ?
#
loop_
_entity_poly.entity_id
_entity_poly.type
_entity_poly.pdbx_seq_one_letter_code
_entity_poly.pdbx_strand_id
1 'polypeptide(L)'
;MGSQWWGTDGVGSDRQALAQTVHDLGSALWFGGAVMGIAGVNKSGADLSQGIDRIRVASSAWSRFAPVQWAGITAVFVAGAKLTAGSAGRYVVQQGYPSLGAAKVAVSVAGAAATAFAAYSGMKVGRVAEELHARGRDVEVKDASIPTAGTPAELAVWQRRQRASQYLVPVFAGANIALNSTLVQSYRAGTTARGALRRLLPG
;
A
#
# COMPACT_ATOMS: atom_id res chain seq x y z
N MET A 1 -40.27 -35.17 -9.20
CA MET A 1 -40.40 -33.69 -9.32
C MET A 1 -39.12 -33.09 -8.78
N GLY A 2 -38.43 -32.32 -9.62
CA GLY A 2 -36.99 -32.08 -9.55
C GLY A 2 -36.54 -31.25 -8.35
N SER A 3 -35.46 -31.71 -7.74
CA SER A 3 -34.75 -31.02 -6.67
C SER A 3 -33.91 -29.87 -7.24
N GLN A 4 -34.31 -28.66 -6.88
CA GLN A 4 -33.64 -27.40 -7.20
C GLN A 4 -32.36 -27.24 -6.35
N TRP A 5 -31.21 -27.71 -6.87
CA TRP A 5 -29.89 -27.61 -6.21
C TRP A 5 -28.82 -26.95 -7.09
N TRP A 6 -29.18 -25.88 -7.79
CA TRP A 6 -28.24 -25.09 -8.59
C TRP A 6 -28.45 -23.62 -8.30
N GLY A 7 -27.45 -22.93 -7.72
CA GLY A 7 -27.45 -21.47 -7.71
C GLY A 7 -26.47 -20.75 -6.78
N THR A 8 -26.06 -21.33 -5.63
CA THR A 8 -25.32 -20.53 -4.63
C THR A 8 -23.80 -20.61 -4.73
N ASP A 9 -23.26 -21.71 -5.27
CA ASP A 9 -21.83 -21.99 -5.22
C ASP A 9 -21.02 -21.14 -6.21
N GLY A 10 -21.62 -20.79 -7.36
CA GLY A 10 -21.02 -19.89 -8.35
C GLY A 10 -20.99 -18.42 -7.90
N VAL A 11 -22.10 -17.92 -7.36
CA VAL A 11 -22.23 -16.51 -6.93
C VAL A 11 -21.30 -16.17 -5.76
N GLY A 12 -21.07 -17.12 -4.84
CA GLY A 12 -20.12 -16.98 -3.75
C GLY A 12 -18.66 -16.94 -4.22
N SER A 13 -18.30 -17.79 -5.19
CA SER A 13 -16.97 -17.85 -5.80
C SER A 13 -16.65 -16.58 -6.59
N ASP A 14 -17.58 -16.09 -7.40
CA ASP A 14 -17.40 -14.89 -8.22
C ASP A 14 -17.19 -13.63 -7.37
N ARG A 15 -17.96 -13.48 -6.29
CA ARG A 15 -17.82 -12.37 -5.35
C ARG A 15 -16.48 -12.41 -4.62
N GLN A 16 -15.98 -13.61 -4.28
CA GLN A 16 -14.67 -13.78 -3.66
C GLN A 16 -13.53 -13.48 -4.64
N ALA A 17 -13.64 -13.92 -5.89
CA ALA A 17 -12.69 -13.60 -6.94
C ALA A 17 -12.62 -12.09 -7.23
N LEU A 18 -13.77 -11.42 -7.32
CA LEU A 18 -13.82 -9.96 -7.47
C LEU A 18 -13.17 -9.24 -6.29
N ALA A 19 -13.45 -9.66 -5.06
CA ALA A 19 -12.81 -9.09 -3.88
C ALA A 19 -11.28 -9.29 -3.92
N GLN A 20 -10.81 -10.48 -4.31
CA GLN A 20 -9.38 -10.75 -4.47
C GLN A 20 -8.74 -9.84 -5.53
N THR A 21 -9.36 -9.70 -6.71
CA THR A 21 -8.87 -8.82 -7.78
C THR A 21 -8.78 -7.38 -7.32
N VAL A 22 -9.81 -6.87 -6.63
CA VAL A 22 -9.81 -5.50 -6.08
C VAL A 22 -8.68 -5.31 -5.06
N HIS A 23 -8.46 -6.30 -4.18
CA HIS A 23 -7.38 -6.27 -3.21
C HIS A 23 -6.00 -6.25 -3.88
N ASP A 24 -5.79 -7.08 -4.90
CA ASP A 24 -4.51 -7.22 -5.59
C ASP A 24 -4.19 -5.98 -6.44
N LEU A 25 -5.18 -5.43 -7.17
CA LEU A 25 -5.03 -4.17 -7.90
C LEU A 25 -4.73 -3.00 -6.97
N GLY A 26 -5.43 -2.89 -5.84
CA GLY A 26 -5.17 -1.87 -4.83
C GLY A 26 -3.76 -2.00 -4.24
N SER A 27 -3.32 -3.22 -3.96
CA SER A 27 -1.98 -3.50 -3.44
C SER A 27 -0.89 -3.15 -4.46
N ALA A 28 -1.08 -3.51 -5.73
CA ALA A 28 -0.17 -3.21 -6.81
C ALA A 28 -0.05 -1.69 -7.05
N LEU A 29 -1.18 -0.97 -7.08
CA LEU A 29 -1.20 0.48 -7.20
C LEU A 29 -0.49 1.16 -6.03
N TRP A 30 -0.73 0.68 -4.80
CA TRP A 30 -0.10 1.24 -3.61
C TRP A 30 1.42 1.03 -3.60
N PHE A 31 1.88 -0.21 -3.82
CA PHE A 31 3.30 -0.56 -3.89
C PHE A 31 3.99 0.13 -5.06
N GLY A 32 3.45 -0.04 -6.27
CA GLY A 32 4.02 0.50 -7.50
C GLY A 32 4.06 2.03 -7.50
N GLY A 33 3.00 2.68 -7.02
CA GLY A 33 2.94 4.12 -6.86
C GLY A 33 3.99 4.66 -5.89
N ALA A 34 4.21 3.97 -4.76
CA ALA A 34 5.24 4.35 -3.81
C ALA A 34 6.66 4.20 -4.38
N VAL A 35 6.94 3.08 -5.05
CA VAL A 35 8.24 2.84 -5.71
C VAL A 35 8.49 3.87 -6.81
N MET A 36 7.51 4.11 -7.68
CA MET A 36 7.61 5.09 -8.77
C MET A 36 7.80 6.51 -8.23
N GLY A 37 7.11 6.89 -7.16
CA GLY A 37 7.27 8.20 -6.55
C GLY A 37 8.68 8.45 -6.01
N ILE A 38 9.30 7.43 -5.38
CA ILE A 38 10.67 7.53 -4.86
C ILE A 38 11.69 7.53 -6.00
N ALA A 39 11.58 6.58 -6.93
CA ALA A 39 12.58 6.36 -7.97
C ALA A 39 12.48 7.34 -9.14
N GLY A 40 11.26 7.75 -9.49
CA GLY A 40 10.95 8.67 -10.57
C GLY A 40 10.79 10.09 -10.05
N VAL A 41 9.63 10.39 -9.43
CA VAL A 41 9.20 11.76 -9.10
C VAL A 41 10.24 12.54 -8.29
N ASN A 42 10.76 11.95 -7.22
CA ASN A 42 11.74 12.64 -6.38
C ASN A 42 13.09 12.84 -7.09
N LYS A 43 13.50 11.88 -7.93
CA LYS A 43 14.80 11.91 -8.61
C LYS A 43 14.81 12.85 -9.81
N SER A 44 13.69 12.94 -10.55
CA SER A 44 13.54 13.88 -11.67
C SER A 44 13.67 15.35 -11.25
N GLY A 45 13.43 15.65 -9.97
CA GLY A 45 13.69 16.99 -9.43
C GLY A 45 15.16 17.39 -9.48
N ALA A 46 16.11 16.45 -9.52
CA ALA A 46 17.54 16.76 -9.58
C ALA A 46 17.95 17.48 -10.88
N ASP A 47 17.16 17.34 -11.94
CA ASP A 47 17.41 17.98 -13.24
C ASP A 47 17.03 19.47 -13.25
N LEU A 48 16.32 19.95 -12.22
CA LEU A 48 15.93 21.35 -12.09
C LEU A 48 17.04 22.17 -11.43
N SER A 49 17.23 23.41 -11.89
CA SER A 49 18.28 24.30 -11.39
C SER A 49 17.96 24.89 -10.02
N GLN A 50 16.69 25.20 -9.75
CA GLN A 50 16.25 25.86 -8.52
C GLN A 50 15.69 24.85 -7.52
N GLY A 51 16.16 24.88 -6.28
CA GLY A 51 15.73 23.92 -5.25
C GLY A 51 14.25 24.03 -4.87
N ILE A 52 13.67 25.24 -4.91
CA ILE A 52 12.23 25.45 -4.72
C ILE A 52 11.39 24.71 -5.80
N ASP A 53 11.85 24.71 -7.05
CA ASP A 53 11.14 24.04 -8.14
C ASP A 53 11.19 22.51 -7.99
N ARG A 54 12.28 21.96 -7.43
CA ARG A 54 12.39 20.54 -7.05
C ARG A 54 11.27 20.13 -6.10
N ILE A 55 10.99 20.96 -5.09
CA ILE A 55 9.94 20.72 -4.10
C ILE A 55 8.55 20.93 -4.70
N ARG A 56 8.35 21.99 -5.49
CA ARG A 56 7.07 22.28 -6.15
C ARG A 56 6.65 21.16 -7.10
N VAL A 57 7.55 20.72 -7.98
CA VAL A 57 7.27 19.64 -8.95
C VAL A 57 6.92 18.34 -8.23
N ALA A 58 7.69 17.95 -7.21
CA ALA A 58 7.38 16.76 -6.42
C ALA A 58 6.03 16.89 -5.71
N SER A 59 5.77 18.02 -5.04
CA SER A 59 4.48 18.27 -4.35
C SER A 59 3.30 18.23 -5.32
N SER A 60 3.49 18.77 -6.52
CA SER A 60 2.53 18.80 -7.62
C SER A 60 2.23 17.38 -8.16
N ALA A 61 3.23 16.54 -8.30
CA ALA A 61 3.05 15.14 -8.71
C ALA A 61 2.33 14.32 -7.62
N TRP A 62 2.77 14.45 -6.37
CA TRP A 62 2.17 13.73 -5.24
C TRP A 62 0.73 14.16 -4.98
N SER A 63 0.37 15.44 -5.12
CA SER A 63 -1.01 15.90 -4.94
C SER A 63 -1.97 15.33 -5.98
N ARG A 64 -1.50 15.12 -7.22
CA ARG A 64 -2.29 14.45 -8.28
C ARG A 64 -2.41 12.95 -8.07
N PHE A 65 -1.38 12.32 -7.52
CA PHE A 65 -1.38 10.88 -7.28
C PHE A 65 -2.08 10.47 -5.97
N ALA A 66 -2.10 11.32 -4.96
CA ALA A 66 -2.65 10.99 -3.64
C ALA A 66 -4.11 10.47 -3.67
N PRO A 67 -5.05 11.05 -4.45
CA PRO A 67 -6.43 10.53 -4.49
C PRO A 67 -6.50 9.08 -4.95
N VAL A 68 -5.77 8.72 -6.01
CA VAL A 68 -5.77 7.35 -6.54
C VAL A 68 -5.04 6.39 -5.60
N GLN A 69 -3.95 6.83 -4.95
CA GLN A 69 -3.28 6.04 -3.92
C GLN A 69 -4.21 5.72 -2.74
N TRP A 70 -4.93 6.70 -2.22
CA TRP A 70 -5.87 6.52 -1.11
C TRP A 70 -7.06 5.65 -1.48
N ALA A 71 -7.56 5.76 -2.72
CA ALA A 71 -8.56 4.84 -3.26
C ALA A 71 -8.03 3.39 -3.27
N GLY A 72 -6.80 3.18 -3.73
CA GLY A 72 -6.13 1.88 -3.72
C GLY A 72 -6.00 1.29 -2.32
N ILE A 73 -5.51 2.08 -1.35
CA ILE A 73 -5.38 1.66 0.06
C ILE A 73 -6.74 1.27 0.63
N THR A 74 -7.77 2.10 0.41
CA THR A 74 -9.13 1.82 0.87
C THR A 74 -9.67 0.52 0.27
N ALA A 75 -9.43 0.30 -1.03
CA ALA A 75 -9.81 -0.92 -1.72
C ALA A 75 -9.14 -2.16 -1.10
N VAL A 76 -7.85 -2.09 -0.75
CA VAL A 76 -7.12 -3.17 -0.06
C VAL A 76 -7.80 -3.54 1.25
N PHE A 77 -8.16 -2.56 2.09
CA PHE A 77 -8.81 -2.81 3.38
C PHE A 77 -10.23 -3.34 3.24
N VAL A 78 -11.06 -2.71 2.40
CA VAL A 78 -12.46 -3.12 2.19
C VAL A 78 -12.54 -4.53 1.60
N ALA A 79 -11.73 -4.81 0.58
CA ALA A 79 -11.66 -6.13 -0.01
C ALA A 79 -11.09 -7.17 0.96
N GLY A 80 -10.03 -6.80 1.71
CA GLY A 80 -9.45 -7.64 2.75
C GLY A 80 -10.46 -8.04 3.82
N ALA A 81 -11.25 -7.09 4.32
CA ALA A 81 -12.31 -7.36 5.30
C ALA A 81 -13.38 -8.31 4.74
N LYS A 82 -13.79 -8.14 3.47
CA LYS A 82 -14.75 -9.03 2.80
C LYS A 82 -14.20 -10.46 2.65
N LEU A 83 -12.93 -10.60 2.27
CA LEU A 83 -12.25 -11.90 2.15
C LEU A 83 -12.16 -12.61 3.51
N THR A 84 -11.91 -11.86 4.59
CA THR A 84 -11.88 -12.39 5.96
C THR A 84 -13.27 -12.83 6.41
N ALA A 85 -14.30 -12.01 6.23
CA ALA A 85 -15.67 -12.34 6.62
C ALA A 85 -16.21 -13.58 5.88
N GLY A 86 -15.95 -13.69 4.57
CA GLY A 86 -16.38 -14.84 3.75
C GLY A 86 -15.65 -16.16 4.08
N SER A 87 -14.54 -16.10 4.81
CA SER A 87 -13.72 -17.27 5.14
C SER A 87 -13.82 -17.68 6.62
N ALA A 88 -14.63 -16.99 7.44
CA ALA A 88 -14.76 -17.11 8.90
C ALA A 88 -14.79 -18.56 9.44
N GLY A 89 -15.59 -19.44 8.83
CA GLY A 89 -15.71 -20.84 9.24
C GLY A 89 -14.49 -21.73 8.93
N ARG A 90 -13.55 -21.26 8.09
CA ARG A 90 -12.33 -22.00 7.72
C ARG A 90 -11.12 -21.63 8.61
N TYR A 91 -11.19 -20.51 9.33
CA TYR A 91 -10.11 -20.01 10.20
C TYR A 91 -9.90 -20.84 11.47
N VAL A 92 -10.93 -21.54 11.95
CA VAL A 92 -10.92 -22.23 13.25
C VAL A 92 -10.14 -23.57 13.21
N VAL A 93 -9.89 -24.11 12.01
CA VAL A 93 -9.39 -25.50 11.85
C VAL A 93 -7.90 -25.57 11.47
N GLN A 94 -7.26 -24.48 11.01
CA GLN A 94 -5.86 -24.49 10.55
C GLN A 94 -4.91 -23.82 11.55
N GLN A 95 -3.91 -24.56 12.05
CA GLN A 95 -2.85 -24.00 12.90
C GLN A 95 -1.97 -22.99 12.14
N GLY A 96 -1.57 -21.89 12.80
CA GLY A 96 -0.71 -20.82 12.24
C GLY A 96 -1.44 -19.74 11.40
N TYR A 97 -2.72 -19.93 11.12
CA TYR A 97 -3.53 -19.02 10.31
C TYR A 97 -3.89 -17.70 11.00
N PRO A 98 -4.29 -17.69 12.30
CA PRO A 98 -4.59 -16.45 13.02
C PRO A 98 -3.36 -15.53 13.12
N SER A 99 -2.15 -16.09 13.27
CA SER A 99 -0.91 -15.30 13.37
C SER A 99 -0.51 -14.64 12.05
N LEU A 100 -0.65 -15.33 10.92
CA LEU A 100 -0.36 -14.75 9.59
C LEU A 100 -1.40 -13.71 9.18
N GLY A 101 -2.68 -13.95 9.47
CA GLY A 101 -3.75 -12.99 9.26
C GLY A 101 -3.56 -11.72 10.10
N ALA A 102 -3.24 -11.88 11.39
CA ALA A 102 -2.92 -10.76 12.27
C ALA A 102 -1.68 -9.99 11.79
N ALA A 103 -0.63 -10.68 11.35
CA ALA A 103 0.56 -10.06 10.78
C ALA A 103 0.21 -9.24 9.52
N LYS A 104 -0.64 -9.76 8.62
CA LYS A 104 -1.09 -9.02 7.43
C LYS A 104 -1.86 -7.75 7.79
N VAL A 105 -2.76 -7.83 8.76
CA VAL A 105 -3.52 -6.66 9.24
C VAL A 105 -2.57 -5.63 9.85
N ALA A 106 -1.67 -6.06 10.73
CA ALA A 106 -0.68 -5.18 11.36
C ALA A 106 0.20 -4.47 10.32
N VAL A 107 0.73 -5.23 9.35
CA VAL A 107 1.55 -4.69 8.24
C VAL A 107 0.75 -3.71 7.38
N SER A 108 -0.51 -4.02 7.05
CA SER A 108 -1.35 -3.13 6.24
C SER A 108 -1.64 -1.82 6.97
N VAL A 109 -1.99 -1.89 8.25
CA VAL A 109 -2.24 -0.70 9.09
C VAL A 109 -0.97 0.14 9.24
N ALA A 110 0.17 -0.50 9.53
CA ALA A 110 1.46 0.18 9.63
C ALA A 110 1.84 0.85 8.31
N GLY A 111 1.63 0.18 7.17
CA GLY A 111 1.83 0.76 5.85
C GLY A 111 0.95 1.98 5.59
N ALA A 112 -0.34 1.91 5.95
CA ALA A 112 -1.27 3.01 5.75
C ALA A 112 -0.90 4.22 6.62
N ALA A 113 -0.51 3.98 7.88
CA ALA A 113 0.01 5.00 8.77
C ALA A 113 1.32 5.62 8.24
N ALA A 114 2.24 4.81 7.73
CA ALA A 114 3.46 5.30 7.07
C ALA A 114 3.14 6.16 5.84
N THR A 115 2.13 5.78 5.06
CA THR A 115 1.67 6.56 3.89
C THR A 115 1.08 7.90 4.31
N ALA A 116 0.21 7.91 5.33
CA ALA A 116 -0.33 9.14 5.89
C ALA A 116 0.77 10.08 6.40
N PHE A 117 1.75 9.52 7.12
CA PHE A 117 2.86 10.29 7.66
C PHE A 117 3.80 10.83 6.57
N ALA A 118 4.01 10.07 5.48
CA ALA A 118 4.75 10.52 4.31
C ALA A 118 4.05 11.69 3.62
N ALA A 119 2.73 11.60 3.40
CA ALA A 119 1.92 12.67 2.82
C ALA A 119 1.95 13.93 3.69
N TYR A 120 1.75 13.78 5.00
CA TYR A 120 1.83 14.89 5.96
C TYR A 120 3.20 15.56 5.95
N SER A 121 4.28 14.77 5.96
CA SER A 121 5.65 15.28 5.93
C SER A 121 5.94 16.03 4.63
N GLY A 122 5.50 15.50 3.48
CA GLY A 122 5.62 16.17 2.18
C GLY A 122 4.88 17.50 2.11
N MET A 123 3.66 17.57 2.68
CA MET A 123 2.93 18.85 2.80
C MET A 123 3.70 19.87 3.65
N LYS A 124 4.35 19.42 4.74
CA LYS A 124 5.17 20.29 5.57
C LYS A 124 6.43 20.77 4.84
N VAL A 125 7.11 19.90 4.09
CA VAL A 125 8.23 20.28 3.21
C VAL A 125 7.80 21.38 2.24
N GLY A 126 6.71 21.17 1.50
CA GLY A 126 6.19 22.16 0.55
C GLY A 126 5.88 23.50 1.21
N ARG A 127 5.13 23.49 2.33
CA ARG A 127 4.78 24.71 3.06
C ARG A 127 5.99 25.48 3.58
N VAL A 128 6.93 24.80 4.23
CA VAL A 128 8.12 25.44 4.80
C VAL A 128 9.01 26.00 3.69
N ALA A 129 9.14 25.29 2.57
CA ALA A 129 9.89 25.76 1.41
C ALA A 129 9.29 27.05 0.82
N GLU A 130 7.97 27.13 0.67
CA GLU A 130 7.29 28.35 0.19
C GLU A 130 7.44 29.52 1.17
N GLU A 131 7.30 29.26 2.48
CA GLU A 131 7.47 30.29 3.52
C GLU A 131 8.91 30.86 3.53
N LEU A 132 9.91 30.00 3.33
CA LEU A 132 11.32 30.42 3.20
C LEU A 132 11.54 31.24 1.92
N HIS A 133 11.05 30.75 0.78
CA HIS A 133 11.18 31.43 -0.50
C HIS A 133 10.51 32.81 -0.49
N ALA A 134 9.31 32.93 0.09
CA ALA A 134 8.61 34.20 0.25
C ALA A 134 9.37 35.22 1.12
N ARG A 135 10.23 34.76 2.03
CA ARG A 135 11.12 35.59 2.85
C ARG A 135 12.45 35.92 2.16
N GLY A 136 12.61 35.58 0.88
CA GLY A 136 13.85 35.77 0.11
C GLY A 136 14.99 34.86 0.56
N ARG A 137 14.70 33.77 1.29
CA ARG A 137 15.70 32.78 1.67
C ARG A 137 15.90 31.79 0.53
N ASP A 138 17.16 31.49 0.23
CA ASP A 138 17.48 30.45 -0.73
C ASP A 138 17.02 29.08 -0.21
N VAL A 139 16.37 28.31 -1.08
CA VAL A 139 15.87 26.97 -0.80
C VAL A 139 16.79 25.98 -1.50
N GLU A 140 17.96 25.76 -0.91
CA GLU A 140 18.92 24.81 -1.44
C GLU A 140 18.59 23.40 -0.93
N VAL A 141 18.25 22.49 -1.84
CA VAL A 141 17.96 21.08 -1.54
C VAL A 141 18.45 20.19 -2.69
N LYS A 142 18.88 18.96 -2.40
CA LYS A 142 19.33 18.02 -3.43
C LYS A 142 18.14 17.47 -4.23
N ASP A 143 17.09 17.10 -3.51
CA ASP A 143 15.77 16.78 -4.06
C ASP A 143 14.68 17.10 -3.04
N ALA A 144 13.44 16.72 -3.33
CA ALA A 144 12.28 16.99 -2.46
C ALA A 144 12.42 16.42 -1.02
N SER A 145 13.21 15.37 -0.82
CA SER A 145 13.40 14.64 0.44
C SER A 145 14.84 14.61 0.96
N ILE A 146 15.81 15.12 0.19
CA ILE A 146 17.23 15.11 0.54
C ILE A 146 17.77 16.54 0.76
N PRO A 147 18.15 16.90 1.99
CA PRO A 147 18.78 18.18 2.28
C PRO A 147 20.25 18.23 1.80
N THR A 148 20.76 19.43 1.57
CA THR A 148 22.18 19.77 1.42
C THR A 148 22.72 20.43 2.69
N ALA A 149 23.99 20.85 2.69
CA ALA A 149 24.58 21.61 3.79
C ALA A 149 23.96 23.02 3.93
N GLY A 150 23.45 23.60 2.84
CA GLY A 150 22.79 24.90 2.82
C GLY A 150 21.30 24.86 3.20
N THR A 151 20.69 23.67 3.31
CA THR A 151 19.24 23.55 3.60
C THR A 151 18.92 24.09 5.00
N PRO A 152 17.95 25.02 5.13
CA PRO A 152 17.50 25.50 6.43
C PRO A 152 17.04 24.35 7.35
N ALA A 153 17.40 24.42 8.63
CA ALA A 153 17.21 23.32 9.58
C ALA A 153 15.75 22.85 9.70
N GLU A 154 14.80 23.79 9.68
CA GLU A 154 13.36 23.51 9.71
C GLU A 154 12.89 22.69 8.51
N LEU A 155 13.41 22.98 7.30
CA LEU A 155 13.11 22.23 6.09
C LEU A 155 13.77 20.85 6.12
N ALA A 156 15.05 20.80 6.53
CA ALA A 156 15.84 19.57 6.57
C ALA A 156 15.23 18.51 7.52
N VAL A 157 14.61 18.93 8.64
CA VAL A 157 13.90 18.01 9.55
C VAL A 157 12.73 17.33 8.85
N TRP A 158 11.90 18.08 8.13
CA TRP A 158 10.75 17.51 7.42
C TRP A 158 11.17 16.65 6.23
N GLN A 159 12.21 17.04 5.50
CA GLN A 159 12.77 16.23 4.42
C GLN A 159 13.28 14.87 4.92
N ARG A 160 13.99 14.84 6.06
CA ARG A 160 14.45 13.58 6.67
C ARG A 160 13.28 12.68 7.11
N ARG A 161 12.23 13.25 7.70
CA ARG A 161 11.01 12.52 8.11
C ARG A 161 10.26 11.95 6.89
N GLN A 162 10.13 12.75 5.84
CA GLN A 162 9.57 12.29 4.58
C GLN A 162 10.43 11.18 3.97
N ARG A 163 11.75 11.32 4.02
CA ARG A 163 12.68 10.31 3.50
C ARG A 163 12.59 8.99 4.23
N ALA A 164 12.48 8.99 5.56
CA ALA A 164 12.30 7.74 6.29
C ALA A 164 10.95 7.08 5.93
N SER A 165 9.87 7.87 5.95
CA SER A 165 8.52 7.35 5.71
C SER A 165 8.30 6.88 4.28
N GLN A 166 8.84 7.58 3.28
CA GLN A 166 8.71 7.17 1.87
C GLN A 166 9.31 5.78 1.61
N TYR A 167 10.38 5.37 2.30
CA TYR A 167 10.93 4.00 2.16
C TYR A 167 10.16 2.95 2.96
N LEU A 168 9.53 3.33 4.08
CA LEU A 168 8.68 2.41 4.84
C LEU A 168 7.44 2.00 4.06
N VAL A 169 6.84 2.91 3.28
CA VAL A 169 5.64 2.61 2.48
C VAL A 169 5.81 1.42 1.52
N PRO A 170 6.79 1.39 0.59
CA PRO A 170 6.96 0.26 -0.31
C PRO A 170 7.37 -1.02 0.43
N VAL A 171 8.10 -0.92 1.56
CA VAL A 171 8.41 -2.09 2.39
C VAL A 171 7.12 -2.71 2.95
N PHE A 172 6.25 -1.92 3.57
CA PHE A 172 5.00 -2.43 4.12
C PHE A 172 4.01 -2.88 3.04
N ALA A 173 3.89 -2.14 1.93
CA ALA A 173 3.03 -2.53 0.82
C ALA A 173 3.52 -3.84 0.16
N GLY A 174 4.84 -4.00 -0.03
CA GLY A 174 5.45 -5.23 -0.51
C GLY A 174 5.26 -6.40 0.46
N ALA A 175 5.42 -6.16 1.76
CA ALA A 175 5.15 -7.16 2.80
C ALA A 175 3.67 -7.59 2.81
N ASN A 176 2.72 -6.67 2.60
CA ASN A 176 1.31 -7.02 2.45
C ASN A 176 1.07 -7.94 1.24
N ILE A 177 1.71 -7.67 0.10
CA ILE A 177 1.64 -8.54 -1.09
C ILE A 177 2.21 -9.93 -0.79
N ALA A 178 3.38 -10.01 -0.15
CA ALA A 178 4.02 -11.28 0.20
C ALA A 178 3.16 -12.11 1.18
N LEU A 179 2.62 -11.47 2.22
CA LEU A 179 1.71 -12.11 3.18
C LEU A 179 0.42 -12.58 2.52
N ASN A 180 -0.15 -11.76 1.61
CA ASN A 180 -1.32 -12.15 0.82
C ASN A 180 -1.05 -13.39 -0.04
N SER A 181 0.08 -13.42 -0.76
CA SER A 181 0.49 -14.58 -1.56
C SER A 181 0.61 -15.85 -0.71
N THR A 182 1.23 -15.73 0.47
CA THR A 182 1.39 -16.84 1.41
C THR A 182 0.04 -17.37 1.91
N LEU A 183 -0.90 -16.49 2.25
CA LEU A 183 -2.25 -16.88 2.67
C LEU A 183 -3.01 -17.59 1.54
N VAL A 184 -2.95 -17.07 0.31
CA VAL A 184 -3.60 -17.68 -0.87
C VAL A 184 -3.02 -19.08 -1.17
N GLN A 185 -1.71 -19.27 -1.08
CA GLN A 185 -1.09 -20.58 -1.25
C GLN A 185 -1.53 -21.57 -0.17
N SER A 186 -1.63 -21.11 1.08
CA SER A 186 -2.11 -21.93 2.21
C SER A 186 -3.56 -22.38 2.01
N TYR A 187 -4.42 -21.52 1.42
CA TYR A 187 -5.78 -21.90 1.03
C TYR A 187 -5.80 -23.03 -0.01
N ARG A 188 -4.96 -22.92 -1.06
CA ARG A 188 -4.91 -23.92 -2.14
C ARG A 188 -4.50 -25.31 -1.64
N ALA A 189 -3.50 -25.38 -0.76
CA ALA A 189 -3.05 -26.65 -0.18
C ALA A 189 -4.19 -27.39 0.55
N GLY A 190 -4.98 -26.67 1.34
CA GLY A 190 -6.13 -27.24 2.05
C GLY A 190 -7.26 -27.70 1.12
N THR A 191 -7.54 -26.95 0.05
CA THR A 191 -8.56 -27.34 -0.94
C THR A 191 -8.14 -28.55 -1.76
N THR A 192 -6.85 -28.65 -2.14
CA THR A 192 -6.31 -29.79 -2.89
C THR A 192 -6.34 -31.05 -2.04
N ALA A 193 -5.96 -30.97 -0.76
CA ALA A 193 -6.02 -32.10 0.16
C ALA A 193 -7.47 -32.62 0.35
N ARG A 194 -8.44 -31.73 0.54
CA ARG A 194 -9.86 -32.12 0.60
C ARG A 194 -10.37 -32.69 -0.72
N GLY A 195 -9.99 -32.12 -1.86
CA GLY A 195 -10.37 -32.61 -3.18
C GLY A 195 -9.83 -34.01 -3.46
N ALA A 196 -8.57 -34.26 -3.09
CA ALA A 196 -7.96 -35.58 -3.17
C ALA A 196 -8.67 -36.57 -2.24
N LEU A 197 -8.94 -36.19 -0.99
CA LEU A 197 -9.63 -37.04 -0.01
C LEU A 197 -11.06 -37.41 -0.48
N ARG A 198 -11.80 -36.46 -1.05
CA ARG A 198 -13.16 -36.67 -1.57
C ARG A 198 -13.20 -37.54 -2.83
N ARG A 199 -12.09 -37.58 -3.59
CA ARG A 199 -11.92 -38.48 -4.74
C ARG A 199 -11.52 -39.90 -4.31
N LEU A 200 -10.81 -40.04 -3.19
CA LEU A 200 -10.38 -41.33 -2.63
C LEU A 200 -11.43 -42.00 -1.74
N LEU A 201 -12.37 -41.23 -1.18
CA LEU A 201 -13.53 -41.73 -0.44
C LEU A 201 -14.81 -41.40 -1.23
N PRO A 202 -15.14 -42.17 -2.28
CA PRO A 202 -16.45 -42.07 -2.91
C PRO A 202 -17.49 -42.64 -1.96
N GLY A 203 -18.29 -41.76 -1.36
CA GLY A 203 -19.59 -42.12 -0.80
C GLY A 203 -20.66 -41.87 -1.84
#